data_AF-A0A3A0AI76-F1
#
_entry.id   AF-A0A3A0AI76-F1
#
_cell.length_a   1.000
_cell.length_b   1.000
_cell.length_c   1.000
_cell.angle_alpha   90.00
_cell.angle_beta   90.00
_cell.angle_gamma   90.00
#
_symmetry.space_group_name_H-M   'P 1'
#
loop_
_entity.id
_entity.type
_entity.pdbx_description
1 polymer ?
#
loop_
_entity_poly.entity_id
_entity_poly.type
_entity_poly.pdbx_seq_one_letter_code
_entity_poly.pdbx_strand_id
1 'polypeptide(L)'
;MTVYDPAHYTVRVVDEQGGRVLATEGDLWLDFAPGALGEPHYIFIQQLDLTTVTTDTVDGSPELVVPGFGLPFRHVELHAVRVADSQWLTHTTFAAPVTITHAYHGEIVDPLLPQSLHFLHWDAAANRWIPLPSTVDLELGQVWARLAHFSDYGVAGEQAAWQTPTLNAAEVSLARGQSSYSYALPLPAGPGGFAPKLTLSYSSGLVNGMVGAKNSDGGWVGVGWTLDLGYLTEKRLSLNGVSGDLKLGKDGFYYLEEDPSLRIRRIEGGSGGKATARWEVGDRSGTVYHFGRAEDGGGSVVLFRHPWSRERCAVKIVAYKLYKVVDAQGNTLEISYNEMPNSDPCGQEQLVRESYPHQLRYTTNPAANDHHAEYVVEFELEAKGYSAAHEDAHGDIHYRLRRIHIGYDPLEGGPRQPIRTLRFAYHESVQEKYTLLTGLTVSSGPADEGPALPGLAFVYGSRDIGAIGAGTFQRDFLATVSNGYGGKVQFTYATEAWDHQPLFQMVSRRTMVDEVGDLSGEWRYHYQQRNLKLNSRCRFRHPDGHCEGGYWHWGGFERFFGFGRVEAQDPAGSWVRHDFHNGKDELA
;
A
#
# COMPACT_ATOMS: atom_id res chain seq x y z
N MET A 1 46.42 -17.58 3.12
CA MET A 1 47.10 -16.68 4.08
C MET A 1 46.68 -15.27 3.69
N THR A 2 45.52 -14.84 4.18
CA THR A 2 45.00 -13.51 3.92
C THR A 2 45.88 -12.53 4.69
N VAL A 3 46.44 -11.55 3.99
CA VAL A 3 47.32 -10.54 4.59
C VAL A 3 46.42 -9.56 5.34
N TYR A 4 46.45 -9.60 6.67
CA TYR A 4 45.70 -8.67 7.52
C TYR A 4 46.44 -7.33 7.60
N ASP A 5 45.75 -6.24 7.28
CA ASP A 5 46.27 -4.88 7.40
C ASP A 5 46.17 -4.38 8.85
N PRO A 6 47.29 -4.02 9.51
CA PRO A 6 47.34 -3.39 10.83
C PRO A 6 46.48 -2.16 11.04
N ALA A 7 46.04 -1.50 9.97
CA ALA A 7 45.16 -0.35 10.06
C ALA A 7 43.71 -0.70 10.45
N HIS A 8 43.27 -1.97 10.37
CA HIS A 8 41.84 -2.33 10.45
C HIS A 8 41.46 -3.30 11.59
N TYR A 9 42.34 -3.57 12.55
CA TYR A 9 42.04 -4.48 13.66
C TYR A 9 42.32 -3.88 15.05
N THR A 10 41.43 -4.17 16.01
CA THR A 10 41.75 -4.12 17.44
C THR A 10 42.01 -5.52 17.94
N VAL A 11 43.15 -5.74 18.61
CA VAL A 11 43.46 -7.00 19.28
C VAL A 11 43.46 -6.79 20.79
N ARG A 12 42.56 -7.50 21.48
CA ARG A 12 42.52 -7.59 22.95
C ARG A 12 42.52 -9.05 23.36
N VAL A 13 43.30 -9.37 24.38
CA VAL A 13 43.16 -10.64 25.10
C VAL A 13 41.93 -10.52 25.99
N VAL A 14 40.99 -11.43 25.80
CA VAL A 14 39.85 -11.63 26.71
C VAL A 14 40.09 -12.95 27.42
N ASP A 15 40.13 -12.92 28.75
CA ASP A 15 40.30 -14.09 29.60
C ASP A 15 38.98 -14.48 30.28
N GLU A 16 39.05 -15.38 31.26
CA GLU A 16 37.88 -15.85 32.01
C GLU A 16 37.12 -14.73 32.75
N GLN A 17 37.74 -13.58 32.99
CA GLN A 17 37.07 -12.43 33.63
C GLN A 17 36.18 -11.66 32.64
N GLY A 18 36.26 -11.94 31.35
CA GLY A 18 35.55 -11.23 30.29
C GLY A 18 36.17 -9.87 29.99
N GLY A 19 35.35 -8.93 29.55
CA GLY A 19 35.78 -7.56 29.29
C GLY A 19 35.26 -6.96 27.98
N ARG A 20 35.62 -5.70 27.75
CA ARG A 20 35.22 -4.95 26.56
C ARG A 20 36.32 -4.92 25.50
N VAL A 21 35.94 -5.19 24.26
CA VAL A 21 36.80 -5.05 23.07
C VAL A 21 36.15 -4.05 22.12
N LEU A 22 36.84 -2.96 21.81
CA LEU A 22 36.35 -1.94 20.88
C LEU A 22 36.87 -2.22 19.46
N ALA A 23 36.06 -1.94 18.45
CA ALA A 23 36.53 -1.83 17.06
C ALA A 23 37.49 -0.64 16.91
N THR A 24 38.26 -0.62 15.83
CA THR A 24 39.27 0.41 15.56
C THR A 24 38.69 1.83 15.54
N GLU A 25 37.47 1.98 15.01
CA GLU A 25 36.78 3.28 14.91
C GLU A 25 36.10 3.71 16.22
N GLY A 26 36.01 2.81 17.22
CA GLY A 26 35.45 3.09 18.54
C GLY A 26 33.93 3.21 18.62
N ASP A 27 33.23 3.11 17.50
CA ASP A 27 31.77 3.15 17.38
C ASP A 27 31.11 1.78 17.62
N LEU A 28 31.85 0.68 17.46
CA LEU A 28 31.39 -0.69 17.72
C LEU A 28 32.22 -1.34 18.82
N TRP A 29 31.58 -2.10 19.70
CA TRP A 29 32.28 -2.88 20.73
C TRP A 29 31.56 -4.17 21.10
N LEU A 30 32.33 -5.09 21.66
CA LEU A 30 31.88 -6.34 22.24
C LEU A 30 32.07 -6.31 23.75
N ASP A 31 31.03 -6.67 24.50
CA ASP A 31 31.07 -6.89 25.95
C ASP A 31 30.96 -8.39 26.23
N PHE A 32 32.08 -8.99 26.67
CA PHE A 32 32.16 -10.39 27.07
C PHE A 32 31.85 -10.52 28.57
N ALA A 33 30.84 -11.33 28.91
CA ALA A 33 30.60 -11.71 30.29
C ALA A 33 31.75 -12.61 30.82
N PRO A 34 31.99 -12.63 32.15
CA PRO A 34 32.91 -13.58 32.75
C PRO A 34 32.56 -15.02 32.34
N GLY A 35 33.57 -15.77 31.89
CA GLY A 35 33.43 -17.15 31.45
C GLY A 35 32.87 -17.34 30.03
N ALA A 36 32.60 -16.29 29.25
CA ALA A 36 32.03 -16.41 27.90
C ALA A 36 32.87 -17.27 26.94
N LEU A 37 34.20 -17.26 27.11
CA LEU A 37 35.16 -17.98 26.25
C LEU A 37 35.83 -19.17 26.93
N GLY A 38 35.65 -19.36 28.24
CA GLY A 38 36.24 -20.43 29.05
C GLY A 38 37.77 -20.42 29.19
N GLU A 39 38.50 -19.86 28.23
CA GLU A 39 39.96 -19.76 28.18
C GLU A 39 40.38 -18.43 27.52
N PRO A 40 41.66 -18.01 27.63
CA PRO A 40 42.14 -16.78 27.01
C PRO A 40 42.18 -16.82 25.47
N HIS A 41 41.61 -15.81 24.82
CA HIS A 41 41.60 -15.64 23.37
C HIS A 41 42.00 -14.22 22.95
N TYR A 42 42.71 -14.11 21.82
CA TYR A 42 42.84 -12.86 21.09
C TYR A 42 41.57 -12.63 20.27
N ILE A 43 40.88 -11.53 20.51
CA ILE A 43 39.68 -11.15 19.78
C ILE A 43 40.04 -10.17 18.68
N PHE A 44 39.51 -10.42 17.48
CA PHE A 44 39.66 -9.60 16.30
C PHE A 44 38.28 -9.10 15.87
N ILE A 45 38.15 -7.79 15.74
CA ILE A 45 37.01 -7.13 15.11
C ILE A 45 37.55 -6.48 13.84
N GLN A 46 37.22 -7.05 12.69
CA GLN A 46 37.63 -6.51 11.39
C GLN A 46 36.44 -5.83 10.74
N GLN A 47 36.60 -4.56 10.39
CA GLN A 47 35.61 -3.85 9.58
C GLN A 47 35.85 -4.12 8.10
N LEU A 48 34.76 -4.32 7.36
CA LEU A 48 34.81 -4.57 5.92
C LEU A 48 34.20 -3.39 5.16
N ASP A 49 34.92 -2.88 4.16
CA ASP A 49 34.46 -1.79 3.30
C ASP A 49 33.27 -2.24 2.44
N LEU A 50 32.19 -1.47 2.48
CA LEU A 50 30.95 -1.73 1.73
C LEU A 50 30.99 -1.22 0.28
N THR A 51 32.10 -0.61 -0.17
CA THR A 51 32.21 0.14 -1.43
C THR A 51 32.34 -0.70 -2.71
N THR A 52 32.18 -2.02 -2.68
CA THR A 52 32.34 -2.89 -3.86
C THR A 52 31.04 -3.41 -4.49
N VAL A 53 29.87 -2.90 -4.12
CA VAL A 53 28.59 -3.39 -4.70
C VAL A 53 27.89 -2.24 -5.42
N THR A 54 28.48 -1.81 -6.53
CA THR A 54 27.75 -1.06 -7.56
C THR A 54 26.81 -2.03 -8.27
N THR A 55 25.63 -1.52 -8.62
CA THR A 55 24.41 -2.16 -9.13
C THR A 55 24.50 -2.88 -10.50
N ASP A 56 25.63 -3.50 -10.82
CA ASP A 56 25.80 -4.37 -11.99
C ASP A 56 26.42 -5.71 -11.54
N THR A 57 25.61 -6.69 -11.18
CA THR A 57 26.08 -8.06 -10.94
C THR A 57 25.59 -9.00 -12.04
N VAL A 58 26.42 -9.12 -13.08
CA VAL A 58 26.41 -10.24 -14.03
C VAL A 58 27.11 -11.49 -13.43
N ASP A 59 27.82 -11.35 -12.32
CA ASP A 59 28.64 -12.43 -11.74
C ASP A 59 28.23 -12.75 -10.30
N GLY A 60 27.26 -13.66 -10.14
CA GLY A 60 27.11 -14.63 -9.03
C GLY A 60 27.49 -14.26 -7.58
N SER A 61 27.45 -12.98 -7.21
CA SER A 61 27.82 -12.50 -5.87
C SER A 61 26.62 -12.65 -4.92
N PRO A 62 26.85 -12.97 -3.63
CA PRO A 62 25.76 -13.19 -2.68
C PRO A 62 24.88 -11.95 -2.58
N GLU A 63 23.56 -12.17 -2.52
CA GLU A 63 22.54 -11.13 -2.40
C GLU A 63 22.74 -10.40 -1.06
N LEU A 64 23.39 -9.24 -1.09
CA LEU A 64 23.71 -8.43 0.10
C LEU A 64 22.51 -7.61 0.62
N VAL A 65 21.41 -7.60 -0.13
CA VAL A 65 20.19 -6.89 0.23
C VAL A 65 19.41 -7.72 1.24
N VAL A 66 19.22 -7.19 2.45
CA VAL A 66 18.39 -7.83 3.46
C VAL A 66 16.92 -7.49 3.17
N PRO A 67 16.08 -8.49 2.86
CA PRO A 67 14.68 -8.25 2.54
C PRO A 67 13.94 -7.55 3.71
N GLY A 68 13.41 -6.35 3.44
CA GLY A 68 12.74 -5.50 4.45
C GLY A 68 13.64 -4.46 5.14
N PHE A 69 14.97 -4.61 5.06
CA PHE A 69 15.94 -3.81 5.82
C PHE A 69 17.08 -3.19 4.97
N GLY A 70 17.14 -3.48 3.68
CA GLY A 70 18.13 -2.90 2.78
C GLY A 70 19.54 -3.48 2.94
N LEU A 71 20.55 -2.79 2.39
CA LEU A 71 21.95 -3.18 2.55
C LEU A 71 22.43 -2.86 3.99
N PRO A 72 23.20 -3.74 4.63
CA PRO A 72 23.87 -3.36 5.87
C PRO A 72 24.80 -2.18 5.61
N PHE A 73 24.65 -1.10 6.37
CA PHE A 73 25.53 0.07 6.30
C PHE A 73 26.79 -0.10 7.16
N ARG A 74 26.83 -1.18 7.96
CA ARG A 74 27.99 -1.61 8.72
C ARG A 74 28.18 -3.11 8.53
N HIS A 75 29.40 -3.54 8.25
CA HIS A 75 29.77 -4.95 8.17
C HIS A 75 31.07 -5.18 8.95
N VAL A 76 31.02 -6.13 9.88
CA VAL A 76 32.17 -6.55 10.69
C VAL A 76 32.31 -8.06 10.70
N GLU A 77 33.54 -8.52 10.61
CA GLU A 77 33.95 -9.92 10.72
C GLU A 77 34.53 -10.13 12.13
N LEU A 78 33.97 -11.07 12.89
CA LEU A 78 34.42 -11.37 14.25
C LEU A 78 35.15 -12.71 14.28
N HIS A 79 36.41 -12.70 14.72
CA HIS A 79 37.22 -13.90 14.89
C HIS A 79 37.94 -13.93 16.22
N ALA A 80 38.27 -15.13 16.67
CA ALA A 80 39.15 -15.33 17.82
C ALA A 80 40.30 -16.28 17.50
N VAL A 81 41.44 -16.06 18.16
CA VAL A 81 42.57 -16.98 18.17
C VAL A 81 42.86 -17.40 19.60
N ARG A 82 42.82 -18.70 19.87
CA ARG A 82 43.12 -19.23 21.21
C ARG A 82 44.59 -19.00 21.55
N VAL A 83 44.85 -18.46 22.74
CA VAL A 83 46.21 -18.10 23.16
C VAL A 83 47.10 -19.34 23.34
N ALA A 84 46.52 -20.46 23.77
CA ALA A 84 47.28 -21.68 24.12
C ALA A 84 48.01 -22.32 22.92
N ASP A 85 47.39 -22.32 21.74
CA ASP A 85 47.88 -23.06 20.57
C ASP A 85 47.77 -22.29 19.25
N SER A 86 47.37 -21.01 19.31
CA SER A 86 47.15 -20.17 18.13
C SER A 86 46.12 -20.74 17.14
N GLN A 87 45.18 -21.56 17.61
CA GLN A 87 44.09 -22.07 16.79
C GLN A 87 43.07 -20.95 16.52
N TRP A 88 42.72 -20.78 15.25
CA TRP A 88 41.61 -19.91 14.82
C TRP A 88 40.27 -20.56 15.15
N LEU A 89 39.40 -19.76 15.76
CA LEU A 89 38.04 -20.14 16.13
C LEU A 89 37.06 -19.26 15.36
N THR A 90 36.62 -19.75 14.22
CA THR A 90 35.49 -19.21 13.46
C THR A 90 34.26 -20.05 13.82
N HIS A 91 33.13 -19.44 14.18
CA HIS A 91 31.88 -20.15 14.56
C HIS A 91 31.86 -20.89 15.92
N THR A 92 32.75 -20.58 16.85
CA THR A 92 32.67 -21.18 18.21
C THR A 92 31.54 -20.54 19.00
N THR A 93 30.64 -21.36 19.56
CA THR A 93 29.54 -20.91 20.43
C THR A 93 30.07 -20.40 21.78
N PHE A 94 29.55 -19.28 22.24
CA PHE A 94 29.90 -18.72 23.54
C PHE A 94 29.24 -19.50 24.68
N ALA A 95 29.97 -19.71 25.77
CA ALA A 95 29.45 -20.35 26.97
C ALA A 95 28.54 -19.42 27.81
N ALA A 96 28.65 -18.11 27.59
CA ALA A 96 27.81 -17.09 28.18
C ALA A 96 27.52 -15.98 27.14
N PRO A 97 26.42 -15.22 27.29
CA PRO A 97 26.04 -14.22 26.29
C PRO A 97 27.11 -13.14 26.10
N VAL A 98 27.46 -12.89 24.84
CA VAL A 98 28.29 -11.74 24.43
C VAL A 98 27.36 -10.68 23.86
N THR A 99 27.57 -9.42 24.20
CA THR A 99 26.76 -8.31 23.65
C THR A 99 27.60 -7.56 22.62
N ILE A 100 27.06 -7.36 21.43
CA ILE A 100 27.59 -6.42 20.44
C ILE A 100 26.79 -5.14 20.50
N THR A 101 27.48 -4.00 20.48
CA THR A 101 26.85 -2.69 20.44
C THR A 101 27.50 -1.85 19.35
N HIS A 102 26.68 -1.11 18.61
CA HIS A 102 27.10 -0.12 17.64
C HIS A 102 26.45 1.22 17.98
N ALA A 103 27.26 2.23 18.27
CA ALA A 103 26.86 3.61 18.34
C ALA A 103 26.75 4.18 16.92
N TYR A 104 25.63 4.82 16.61
CA TYR A 104 25.38 5.45 15.33
C TYR A 104 25.12 6.96 15.52
N HIS A 105 25.46 7.74 14.50
CA HIS A 105 25.19 9.17 14.46
C HIS A 105 24.22 9.49 13.31
N GLY A 106 23.36 10.50 13.50
CA GLY A 106 22.26 10.82 12.58
C GLY A 106 22.67 11.02 11.12
N GLU A 107 23.89 11.50 10.86
CA GLU A 107 24.43 11.71 9.50
C GLU A 107 24.85 10.40 8.79
N ILE A 108 25.10 9.29 9.52
CA ILE A 108 25.50 7.98 8.96
C ILE A 108 24.27 7.13 8.61
N VAL A 109 23.15 7.40 9.27
CA VAL A 109 21.86 6.69 9.13
C VAL A 109 20.95 7.45 8.16
N ASP A 110 21.50 8.30 7.29
CA ASP A 110 20.74 9.30 6.52
C ASP A 110 20.12 8.78 5.21
N PRO A 111 19.79 7.48 5.15
CA PRO A 111 18.44 7.22 4.69
C PRO A 111 17.72 6.16 5.50
N LEU A 112 18.13 5.74 6.70
CA LEU A 112 17.52 4.69 7.52
C LEU A 112 16.71 5.24 8.72
N LEU A 113 15.72 4.50 9.18
CA LEU A 113 14.96 4.76 10.40
C LEU A 113 15.77 4.23 11.60
N PRO A 114 16.31 5.08 12.50
CA PRO A 114 17.16 4.62 13.60
C PRO A 114 16.51 3.57 14.50
N GLN A 115 15.20 3.67 14.74
CA GLN A 115 14.43 2.72 15.53
C GLN A 115 14.28 1.33 14.89
N SER A 116 14.53 1.22 13.58
CA SER A 116 14.48 -0.06 12.84
C SER A 116 15.83 -0.77 12.78
N LEU A 117 16.87 -0.17 13.36
CA LEU A 117 18.21 -0.74 13.35
C LEU A 117 18.23 -2.09 14.06
N HIS A 118 18.85 -3.06 13.42
CA HIS A 118 19.07 -4.38 13.97
C HIS A 118 20.40 -4.94 13.49
N PHE A 119 20.99 -5.79 14.32
CA PHE A 119 22.08 -6.63 13.90
C PHE A 119 21.58 -7.79 13.06
N LEU A 120 22.41 -8.17 12.10
CA LEU A 120 22.27 -9.33 11.25
C LEU A 120 23.48 -10.22 11.48
N HIS A 121 23.32 -11.52 11.37
CA HIS A 121 24.46 -12.44 11.24
C HIS A 121 24.42 -13.14 9.89
N TRP A 122 25.59 -13.42 9.32
CA TRP A 122 25.68 -14.21 8.11
C TRP A 122 25.49 -15.69 8.43
N ASP A 123 24.60 -16.35 7.68
CA ASP A 123 24.48 -17.81 7.66
C ASP A 123 25.10 -18.34 6.37
N ALA A 124 26.24 -18.99 6.50
CA ALA A 124 26.98 -19.56 5.38
C ALA A 124 26.30 -20.79 4.74
N ALA A 125 25.45 -21.52 5.47
CA ALA A 125 24.71 -22.66 4.93
C ALA A 125 23.53 -22.19 4.08
N ALA A 126 22.83 -21.15 4.54
CA ALA A 126 21.72 -20.53 3.82
C ALA A 126 22.15 -19.45 2.81
N ASN A 127 23.43 -19.06 2.82
CA ASN A 127 24.02 -18.01 1.98
C ASN A 127 23.23 -16.68 2.06
N ARG A 128 22.82 -16.28 3.27
CA ARG A 128 22.01 -15.08 3.51
C ARG A 128 22.25 -14.48 4.90
N TRP A 129 21.88 -13.21 5.05
CA TRP A 129 21.82 -12.52 6.33
C TRP A 129 20.55 -12.89 7.12
N ILE A 130 20.70 -13.15 8.41
CA ILE A 130 19.61 -13.47 9.34
C ILE A 130 19.52 -12.40 10.43
N PRO A 131 18.34 -11.82 10.69
CA PRO A 131 18.16 -10.80 11.73
C PRO A 131 18.29 -11.38 13.13
N LEU A 132 18.99 -10.63 13.98
CA LEU A 132 19.11 -10.90 15.41
C LEU A 132 18.11 -10.05 16.20
N PRO A 133 17.53 -10.59 17.29
CA PRO A 133 16.83 -9.78 18.27
C PRO A 133 17.73 -8.66 18.80
N SER A 134 17.41 -7.44 18.38
CA SER A 134 18.21 -6.24 18.64
C SER A 134 17.38 -5.22 19.40
N THR A 135 18.05 -4.40 20.21
CA THR A 135 17.43 -3.30 20.95
C THR A 135 18.09 -2.00 20.54
N VAL A 136 17.28 -1.00 20.22
CA VAL A 136 17.75 0.35 19.89
C VAL A 136 17.49 1.27 21.07
N ASP A 137 18.53 1.99 21.49
CA ASP A 137 18.45 3.14 22.37
C ASP A 137 18.58 4.41 21.51
N LEU A 138 17.46 5.10 21.32
CA LEU A 138 17.39 6.32 20.51
C LEU A 138 18.02 7.54 21.21
N GLU A 139 18.05 7.55 22.55
CA GLU A 139 18.58 8.67 23.33
C GLU A 139 20.12 8.63 23.31
N LEU A 140 20.68 7.42 23.42
CA LEU A 140 22.12 7.19 23.34
C LEU A 140 22.65 7.00 21.91
N GLY A 141 21.76 6.85 20.93
CA GLY A 141 22.14 6.56 19.54
C GLY A 141 22.86 5.22 19.41
N GLN A 142 22.32 4.16 20.02
CA GLN A 142 22.96 2.85 20.08
C GLN A 142 22.01 1.74 19.63
N VAL A 143 22.52 0.74 18.93
CA VAL A 143 21.85 -0.54 18.70
C VAL A 143 22.70 -1.63 19.30
N TRP A 144 22.09 -2.62 19.96
CA TRP A 144 22.81 -3.76 20.50
C TRP A 144 22.05 -5.08 20.32
N ALA A 145 22.79 -6.18 20.26
CA ALA A 145 22.26 -7.54 20.15
C ALA A 145 23.09 -8.54 20.97
N ARG A 146 22.49 -9.69 21.30
CA ARG A 146 23.22 -10.80 21.92
C ARG A 146 23.74 -11.75 20.85
N LEU A 147 25.01 -12.10 20.97
CA LEU A 147 25.70 -13.02 20.08
C LEU A 147 25.77 -14.41 20.71
N ALA A 148 25.61 -15.43 19.88
CA ALA A 148 25.76 -16.83 20.26
C ALA A 148 27.11 -17.42 19.86
N HIS A 149 27.79 -16.87 18.85
CA HIS A 149 29.06 -17.37 18.33
C HIS A 149 29.85 -16.27 17.62
N PHE A 150 31.06 -16.57 17.17
CA PHE A 150 31.79 -15.73 16.21
C PHE A 150 31.21 -15.90 14.78
N SER A 151 31.07 -14.82 14.02
CA SER A 151 30.51 -14.80 12.66
C SER A 151 30.77 -13.43 12.02
N ASP A 152 30.30 -13.29 10.78
CA ASP A 152 30.13 -12.00 10.13
C ASP A 152 28.82 -11.37 10.63
N TYR A 153 28.89 -10.10 10.99
CA TYR A 153 27.77 -9.32 11.52
C TYR A 153 27.57 -8.04 10.70
N GLY A 154 26.31 -7.75 10.42
CA GLY A 154 25.89 -6.52 9.76
C GLY A 154 25.02 -5.67 10.68
N VAL A 155 24.99 -4.36 10.45
CA VAL A 155 23.91 -3.50 10.96
C VAL A 155 23.14 -2.98 9.76
N ALA A 156 21.84 -3.22 9.76
CA ALA A 156 20.93 -2.71 8.75
C ALA A 156 19.72 -2.04 9.41
N GLY A 157 18.98 -1.29 8.62
CA GLY A 157 17.78 -0.59 9.06
C GLY A 157 16.94 -0.22 7.85
N GLU A 158 15.63 -0.14 8.07
CA GLU A 158 14.68 0.26 7.05
C GLU A 158 15.02 1.65 6.51
N GLN A 159 14.94 1.88 5.20
CA GLN A 159 15.21 3.21 4.68
C GLN A 159 14.09 4.22 5.03
N ALA A 160 14.39 5.22 5.88
CA ALA A 160 13.66 6.48 6.08
C ALA A 160 13.39 7.24 4.77
N ALA A 161 14.29 7.17 3.78
CA ALA A 161 14.09 7.83 2.48
C ALA A 161 12.89 7.27 1.68
N TRP A 162 12.37 6.09 2.07
CA TRP A 162 11.24 5.43 1.39
C TRP A 162 9.91 5.64 2.11
N GLN A 163 9.87 6.45 3.17
CA GLN A 163 8.69 6.58 4.04
C GLN A 163 8.38 7.99 4.56
N THR A 164 9.00 9.05 4.04
CA THR A 164 8.28 10.33 4.09
C THR A 164 7.16 10.23 3.06
N PRO A 165 5.87 10.32 3.45
CA PRO A 165 4.79 10.49 2.50
C PRO A 165 5.10 11.78 1.75
N THR A 166 5.68 11.67 0.56
CA THR A 166 6.04 12.84 -0.21
C THR A 166 4.74 13.56 -0.50
N LEU A 167 4.64 14.84 -0.13
CA LEU A 167 3.44 15.62 -0.37
C LEU A 167 3.19 15.79 -1.87
N ASN A 168 4.19 15.48 -2.72
CA ASN A 168 4.07 15.32 -4.16
C ASN A 168 3.01 14.30 -4.59
N ALA A 169 2.60 13.38 -3.71
CA ALA A 169 1.48 12.46 -3.95
C ALA A 169 0.10 13.16 -3.94
N ALA A 170 0.04 14.46 -3.57
CA ALA A 170 -1.15 15.28 -3.58
C ALA A 170 -1.30 16.04 -4.90
N GLU A 171 -2.29 15.67 -5.72
CA GLU A 171 -2.50 16.26 -7.04
C GLU A 171 -3.87 16.93 -7.18
N VAL A 172 -4.01 17.74 -8.23
CA VAL A 172 -5.29 18.30 -8.66
C VAL A 172 -5.51 17.91 -10.11
N SER A 173 -6.57 17.12 -10.36
CA SER A 173 -6.99 16.80 -11.72
C SER A 173 -7.50 18.05 -12.41
N LEU A 174 -6.78 18.55 -13.41
CA LEU A 174 -7.14 19.77 -14.14
C LEU A 174 -8.43 19.59 -14.95
N ALA A 175 -8.76 18.38 -15.39
CA ALA A 175 -9.96 18.12 -16.17
C ALA A 175 -11.27 18.26 -15.36
N ARG A 176 -11.21 17.97 -14.05
CA ARG A 176 -12.39 17.91 -13.17
C ARG A 176 -12.28 18.77 -11.90
N GLY A 177 -11.14 19.42 -11.68
CA GLY A 177 -10.84 20.19 -10.47
C GLY A 177 -10.85 19.35 -9.18
N GLN A 178 -10.60 18.04 -9.29
CA GLN A 178 -10.66 17.11 -8.17
C GLN A 178 -9.32 17.06 -7.46
N SER A 179 -9.33 17.01 -6.13
CA SER A 179 -8.13 16.69 -5.37
C SER A 179 -7.94 15.18 -5.34
N SER A 180 -6.68 14.76 -5.38
CA SER A 180 -6.27 13.39 -5.13
C SER A 180 -5.11 13.37 -4.14
N TYR A 181 -5.01 12.26 -3.43
CA TYR A 181 -3.87 11.95 -2.57
C TYR A 181 -3.63 10.45 -2.65
N SER A 182 -2.39 10.02 -2.78
CA SER A 182 -2.05 8.59 -2.77
C SER A 182 -0.99 8.28 -1.72
N TYR A 183 -1.10 7.11 -1.12
CA TYR A 183 -0.12 6.58 -0.19
C TYR A 183 0.10 5.10 -0.53
N ALA A 184 1.26 4.79 -1.11
CA ALA A 184 1.66 3.42 -1.37
C ALA A 184 2.06 2.76 -0.05
N LEU A 185 1.46 1.62 0.27
CA LEU A 185 1.79 0.88 1.47
C LEU A 185 3.14 0.18 1.26
N PRO A 186 4.12 0.39 2.16
CA PRO A 186 5.45 -0.19 2.01
C PRO A 186 5.42 -1.67 2.39
N LEU A 187 5.24 -2.53 1.39
CA LEU A 187 5.31 -3.99 1.54
C LEU A 187 6.74 -4.47 1.20
N PRO A 188 7.32 -5.39 1.99
CA PRO A 188 8.61 -6.00 1.68
C PRO A 188 8.61 -6.59 0.26
N ALA A 189 9.75 -6.50 -0.43
CA ALA A 189 9.92 -7.18 -1.71
C ALA A 189 10.40 -8.62 -1.47
N GLY A 190 9.84 -9.57 -2.21
CA GLY A 190 10.36 -10.93 -2.30
C GLY A 190 11.52 -11.06 -3.28
N PRO A 191 11.98 -12.31 -3.54
CA PRO A 191 13.00 -12.61 -4.55
C PRO A 191 12.69 -11.94 -5.90
N GLY A 192 13.72 -11.38 -6.55
CA GLY A 192 13.57 -10.69 -7.84
C GLY A 192 12.79 -9.37 -7.77
N GLY A 193 12.51 -8.84 -6.57
CA GLY A 193 11.78 -7.59 -6.37
C GLY A 193 10.25 -7.74 -6.44
N PHE A 194 9.74 -8.97 -6.50
CA PHE A 194 8.30 -9.22 -6.58
C PHE A 194 7.59 -8.85 -5.28
N ALA A 195 6.72 -7.84 -5.33
CA ALA A 195 5.95 -7.37 -4.19
C ALA A 195 4.52 -6.99 -4.60
N PRO A 196 3.51 -7.17 -3.73
CA PRO A 196 2.16 -6.69 -4.00
C PRO A 196 2.14 -5.16 -4.07
N LYS A 197 1.38 -4.61 -5.02
CA LYS A 197 1.12 -3.16 -5.08
C LYS A 197 -0.18 -2.85 -4.35
N LEU A 198 -0.07 -2.16 -3.22
CA LEU A 198 -1.21 -1.72 -2.42
C LEU A 198 -1.12 -0.22 -2.18
N THR A 199 -2.17 0.51 -2.54
CA THR A 199 -2.17 1.97 -2.48
C THR A 199 -3.48 2.49 -1.91
N LEU A 200 -3.38 3.23 -0.82
CA LEU A 200 -4.48 3.99 -0.25
C LEU A 200 -4.63 5.28 -1.07
N SER A 201 -5.77 5.46 -1.73
CA SER A 201 -5.98 6.58 -2.66
C SER A 201 -7.23 7.37 -2.28
N TYR A 202 -7.12 8.70 -2.25
CA TYR A 202 -8.24 9.62 -2.08
C TYR A 202 -8.60 10.27 -3.42
N SER A 203 -9.90 10.49 -3.65
CA SER A 203 -10.39 11.38 -4.70
C SER A 203 -11.63 12.15 -4.23
N SER A 204 -11.60 13.49 -4.33
CA SER A 204 -12.80 14.30 -4.09
C SER A 204 -13.91 14.05 -5.12
N GLY A 205 -13.58 13.45 -6.27
CA GLY A 205 -14.56 13.04 -7.28
C GLY A 205 -15.55 12.00 -6.75
N LEU A 206 -15.08 11.09 -5.89
CA LEU A 206 -15.94 10.10 -5.23
C LEU A 206 -16.95 10.78 -4.29
N VAL A 207 -16.50 11.81 -3.56
CA VAL A 207 -17.36 12.59 -2.66
C VAL A 207 -18.38 13.41 -3.43
N ASN A 208 -17.96 14.07 -4.52
CA ASN A 208 -18.86 14.77 -5.45
C ASN A 208 -19.94 13.84 -6.05
N GLY A 209 -19.64 12.55 -6.18
CA GLY A 209 -20.59 11.54 -6.68
C GLY A 209 -21.59 11.02 -5.64
N MET A 210 -21.48 11.41 -4.36
CA MET A 210 -22.33 10.92 -3.27
C MET A 210 -23.72 11.57 -3.27
N VAL A 211 -24.59 11.16 -4.18
CA VAL A 211 -25.93 11.75 -4.31
C VAL A 211 -26.95 11.11 -3.35
N GLY A 212 -27.51 11.91 -2.44
CA GLY A 212 -28.61 11.50 -1.56
C GLY A 212 -28.18 10.64 -0.37
N ALA A 213 -29.16 10.01 0.30
CA ALA A 213 -28.94 9.09 1.44
C ALA A 213 -28.57 7.66 1.02
N LYS A 214 -28.33 7.44 -0.29
CA LYS A 214 -27.89 6.15 -0.85
C LYS A 214 -26.44 6.34 -1.30
N ASN A 215 -25.55 5.40 -0.99
CA ASN A 215 -24.11 5.47 -1.32
C ASN A 215 -23.29 6.52 -0.51
N SER A 216 -23.64 6.74 0.77
CA SER A 216 -22.95 7.67 1.68
C SER A 216 -21.99 6.98 2.66
N ASP A 217 -21.88 5.65 2.63
CA ASP A 217 -21.22 4.87 3.70
C ASP A 217 -19.68 4.96 3.72
N GLY A 218 -19.09 5.51 2.66
CA GLY A 218 -17.66 5.73 2.52
C GLY A 218 -16.83 4.47 2.34
N GLY A 219 -17.42 3.33 1.97
CA GLY A 219 -16.60 2.12 1.80
C GLY A 219 -15.99 1.59 3.10
N TRP A 220 -14.99 0.73 2.97
CA TRP A 220 -14.28 0.13 4.11
C TRP A 220 -13.09 0.94 4.61
N VAL A 221 -12.67 1.99 3.89
CA VAL A 221 -11.54 2.87 4.26
C VAL A 221 -11.95 4.34 4.39
N GLY A 222 -13.25 4.65 4.35
CA GLY A 222 -13.79 5.98 4.59
C GLY A 222 -14.08 6.80 3.32
N VAL A 223 -14.93 7.81 3.48
CA VAL A 223 -15.46 8.64 2.39
C VAL A 223 -14.35 9.21 1.52
N GLY A 224 -14.45 8.93 0.22
CA GLY A 224 -13.50 9.41 -0.79
C GLY A 224 -12.21 8.60 -0.87
N TRP A 225 -12.00 7.60 -0.01
CA TRP A 225 -10.83 6.73 -0.03
C TRP A 225 -11.14 5.38 -0.66
N THR A 226 -10.13 4.84 -1.34
CA THR A 226 -10.11 3.48 -1.86
C THR A 226 -8.81 2.79 -1.46
N LEU A 227 -8.91 1.48 -1.27
CA LEU A 227 -7.79 0.57 -1.04
C LEU A 227 -8.18 -0.73 -1.72
N ASP A 228 -7.69 -0.96 -2.93
CA ASP A 228 -8.09 -2.11 -3.75
C ASP A 228 -6.86 -2.74 -4.40
N LEU A 229 -6.79 -4.07 -4.35
CA LEU A 229 -5.76 -4.88 -5.03
C LEU A 229 -6.04 -5.04 -6.53
N GLY A 230 -7.27 -4.73 -6.93
CA GLY A 230 -7.77 -4.87 -8.29
C GLY A 230 -9.04 -5.70 -8.34
N TYR A 231 -9.89 -5.35 -9.30
CA TYR A 231 -11.11 -6.09 -9.58
C TYR A 231 -11.49 -5.97 -11.04
N LEU A 232 -12.29 -6.92 -11.50
CA LEU A 232 -12.85 -6.94 -12.83
C LEU A 232 -14.37 -7.06 -12.74
N THR A 233 -15.09 -6.37 -13.61
CA THR A 233 -16.53 -6.52 -13.82
C THR A 233 -16.76 -7.06 -15.22
N GLU A 234 -18.00 -7.42 -15.58
CA GLU A 234 -18.30 -7.84 -16.95
C GLU A 234 -18.00 -6.76 -18.01
N LYS A 235 -17.69 -5.52 -17.62
CA LYS A 235 -17.46 -4.39 -18.53
C LYS A 235 -16.20 -3.59 -18.29
N ARG A 236 -15.51 -3.77 -17.16
CA ARG A 236 -14.43 -2.85 -16.73
C ARG A 236 -13.37 -3.58 -15.92
N LEU A 237 -12.12 -3.21 -16.09
CA LEU A 237 -10.99 -3.61 -15.25
C LEU A 237 -10.53 -2.42 -14.39
N SER A 238 -10.09 -2.70 -13.17
CA SER A 238 -9.31 -1.79 -12.33
C SER A 238 -8.14 -2.58 -11.74
N LEU A 239 -6.90 -2.21 -12.06
CA LEU A 239 -5.69 -2.91 -11.66
C LEU A 239 -4.49 -1.97 -11.69
N ASN A 240 -3.71 -1.91 -10.60
CA ASN A 240 -2.44 -1.15 -10.53
C ASN A 240 -2.54 0.32 -11.00
N GLY A 241 -3.63 1.00 -10.66
CA GLY A 241 -3.87 2.39 -11.09
C GLY A 241 -4.41 2.54 -12.53
N VAL A 242 -4.43 1.47 -13.32
CA VAL A 242 -5.08 1.46 -14.64
C VAL A 242 -6.53 1.02 -14.47
N SER A 243 -7.46 1.77 -15.06
CA SER A 243 -8.86 1.35 -15.12
C SER A 243 -9.51 1.78 -16.41
N GLY A 244 -10.26 0.87 -17.03
CA GLY A 244 -10.83 1.08 -18.35
C GLY A 244 -11.91 0.07 -18.70
N ASP A 245 -12.72 0.41 -19.70
CA ASP A 245 -13.78 -0.45 -20.20
C ASP A 245 -13.21 -1.59 -21.07
N LEU A 246 -13.68 -2.81 -20.83
CA LEU A 246 -13.27 -4.01 -21.57
C LEU A 246 -13.81 -3.96 -23.00
N LYS A 247 -12.93 -4.09 -23.98
CA LYS A 247 -13.28 -4.20 -25.41
C LYS A 247 -12.86 -5.55 -25.96
N LEU A 248 -13.77 -6.26 -26.61
CA LEU A 248 -13.47 -7.55 -27.22
C LEU A 248 -12.73 -7.36 -28.56
N GLY A 249 -11.51 -7.88 -28.63
CA GLY A 249 -10.70 -7.96 -29.83
C GLY A 249 -11.16 -9.06 -30.78
N LYS A 250 -10.73 -8.96 -32.05
CA LYS A 250 -11.05 -9.96 -33.09
C LYS A 250 -10.38 -11.32 -32.84
N ASP A 251 -9.36 -11.36 -32.01
CA ASP A 251 -8.60 -12.54 -31.58
C ASP A 251 -9.23 -13.25 -30.37
N GLY A 252 -10.39 -12.77 -29.89
CA GLY A 252 -11.10 -13.36 -28.76
C GLY A 252 -10.60 -12.92 -27.39
N PHE A 253 -9.57 -12.06 -27.32
CA PHE A 253 -9.11 -11.44 -26.09
C PHE A 253 -9.77 -10.08 -25.88
N TYR A 254 -10.04 -9.74 -24.63
CA TYR A 254 -10.40 -8.38 -24.25
C TYR A 254 -9.13 -7.53 -24.10
N TYR A 255 -9.27 -6.22 -24.32
CA TYR A 255 -8.23 -5.20 -24.12
C TYR A 255 -8.85 -3.92 -23.53
N LEU A 256 -8.00 -3.02 -23.02
CA LEU A 256 -8.35 -1.66 -22.62
C LEU A 256 -7.82 -0.67 -23.65
N GLU A 257 -8.52 0.44 -23.90
CA GLU A 257 -7.96 1.50 -24.76
C GLU A 257 -6.85 2.27 -24.05
N GLU A 258 -6.99 2.41 -22.73
CA GLU A 258 -6.06 3.08 -21.83
C GLU A 258 -4.74 2.31 -21.71
N ASP A 259 -4.81 0.97 -21.80
CA ASP A 259 -3.64 0.11 -21.90
C ASP A 259 -3.90 -1.06 -22.87
N PRO A 260 -3.65 -0.84 -24.18
CA PRO A 260 -3.84 -1.86 -25.20
C PRO A 260 -2.83 -3.00 -25.11
N SER A 261 -1.86 -2.92 -24.19
CA SER A 261 -0.86 -3.97 -24.00
C SER A 261 -1.36 -5.13 -23.15
N LEU A 262 -2.40 -4.90 -22.35
CA LEU A 262 -3.02 -5.94 -21.55
C LEU A 262 -3.74 -6.96 -22.43
N ARG A 263 -3.54 -8.24 -22.11
CA ARG A 263 -4.24 -9.37 -22.73
C ARG A 263 -5.18 -9.99 -21.73
N ILE A 264 -6.49 -9.81 -21.94
CA ILE A 264 -7.51 -10.20 -20.97
C ILE A 264 -8.34 -11.34 -21.55
N ARG A 265 -8.50 -12.43 -20.80
CA ARG A 265 -9.38 -13.53 -21.19
C ARG A 265 -10.33 -13.93 -20.08
N ARG A 266 -11.52 -14.33 -20.49
CA ARG A 266 -12.52 -14.94 -19.62
C ARG A 266 -12.43 -16.45 -19.75
N ILE A 267 -12.39 -17.14 -18.62
CA ILE A 267 -12.45 -18.58 -18.50
C ILE A 267 -13.82 -18.90 -17.90
N GLU A 268 -14.72 -19.46 -18.68
CA GLU A 268 -16.06 -19.80 -18.19
C GLU A 268 -15.96 -20.90 -17.12
N GLY A 269 -16.75 -20.74 -16.07
CA GLY A 269 -16.93 -21.78 -15.07
C GLY A 269 -17.86 -22.88 -15.56
N GLY A 270 -17.90 -23.99 -14.82
CA GLY A 270 -18.85 -25.09 -15.05
C GLY A 270 -20.31 -24.70 -14.77
N SER A 271 -21.08 -25.62 -14.20
CA SER A 271 -22.54 -25.47 -14.00
C SER A 271 -23.01 -24.26 -13.17
N GLY A 272 -22.12 -23.53 -12.47
CA GLY A 272 -22.42 -22.32 -11.70
C GLY A 272 -22.49 -21.00 -12.50
N GLY A 273 -22.39 -21.06 -13.83
CA GLY A 273 -22.63 -19.91 -14.71
C GLY A 273 -21.64 -18.75 -14.50
N LYS A 274 -22.14 -17.51 -14.51
CA LYS A 274 -21.27 -16.31 -14.45
C LYS A 274 -20.49 -16.19 -13.13
N ALA A 275 -21.03 -16.70 -12.02
CA ALA A 275 -20.40 -16.59 -10.70
C ALA A 275 -19.16 -17.50 -10.56
N THR A 276 -19.07 -18.56 -11.37
CA THR A 276 -17.91 -19.47 -11.38
C THR A 276 -16.90 -19.15 -12.49
N ALA A 277 -17.17 -18.10 -13.28
CA ALA A 277 -16.20 -17.63 -14.27
C ALA A 277 -14.96 -17.04 -13.59
N ARG A 278 -13.81 -17.29 -14.19
CA ARG A 278 -12.51 -16.70 -13.82
C ARG A 278 -12.02 -15.81 -14.94
N TRP A 279 -11.15 -14.88 -14.60
CA TRP A 279 -10.50 -14.02 -15.59
C TRP A 279 -9.01 -14.02 -15.38
N GLU A 280 -8.29 -13.90 -16.49
CA GLU A 280 -6.85 -13.72 -16.50
C GLU A 280 -6.50 -12.47 -17.27
N VAL A 281 -5.59 -11.68 -16.72
CA VAL A 281 -5.03 -10.48 -17.32
C VAL A 281 -3.53 -10.68 -17.38
N GLY A 282 -2.95 -10.70 -18.58
CA GLY A 282 -1.50 -10.72 -18.79
C GLY A 282 -0.99 -9.35 -19.20
N ASP A 283 0.16 -8.95 -18.66
CA ASP A 283 0.87 -7.72 -19.05
C ASP A 283 2.11 -8.01 -19.92
N ARG A 284 2.83 -6.94 -20.32
CA ARG A 284 4.04 -7.06 -21.14
C ARG A 284 5.25 -7.62 -20.41
N SER A 285 5.29 -7.53 -19.08
CA SER A 285 6.37 -8.15 -18.29
C SER A 285 6.24 -9.67 -18.26
N GLY A 286 5.09 -10.22 -18.66
CA GLY A 286 4.79 -11.64 -18.52
C GLY A 286 4.11 -11.98 -17.19
N THR A 287 3.72 -10.97 -16.40
CA THR A 287 2.95 -11.16 -15.17
C THR A 287 1.49 -11.45 -15.53
N VAL A 288 0.91 -12.43 -14.84
CA VAL A 288 -0.48 -12.86 -15.01
C VAL A 288 -1.25 -12.64 -13.72
N TYR A 289 -2.39 -11.96 -13.84
CA TYR A 289 -3.30 -11.62 -12.75
C TYR A 289 -4.60 -12.44 -12.89
N HIS A 290 -5.00 -13.13 -11.84
CA HIS A 290 -6.16 -14.02 -11.85
C HIS A 290 -7.29 -13.46 -10.96
N PHE A 291 -8.50 -13.36 -11.51
CA PHE A 291 -9.67 -12.80 -10.85
C PHE A 291 -10.82 -13.79 -10.77
N GLY A 292 -11.63 -13.66 -9.73
CA GLY A 292 -12.82 -14.48 -9.49
C GLY A 292 -12.61 -15.47 -8.35
N ARG A 293 -13.14 -16.69 -8.51
CA ARG A 293 -13.00 -17.78 -7.55
C ARG A 293 -12.15 -18.90 -8.13
N ALA A 294 -11.08 -19.25 -7.44
CA ALA A 294 -10.20 -20.37 -7.77
C ALA A 294 -10.90 -21.72 -7.50
N GLU A 295 -10.41 -22.78 -8.14
CA GLU A 295 -10.98 -24.13 -8.00
C GLU A 295 -10.75 -24.73 -6.60
N ASP A 296 -9.66 -24.34 -5.95
CA ASP A 296 -9.31 -24.71 -4.57
C ASP A 296 -10.08 -23.89 -3.52
N GLY A 297 -10.98 -22.99 -3.95
CA GLY A 297 -11.78 -22.15 -3.07
C GLY A 297 -11.18 -20.78 -2.75
N GLY A 298 -9.99 -20.44 -3.27
CA GLY A 298 -9.43 -19.10 -3.16
C GLY A 298 -10.24 -18.03 -3.92
N GLY A 299 -10.03 -16.75 -3.58
CA GLY A 299 -10.65 -15.61 -4.26
C GLY A 299 -12.11 -15.31 -3.88
N SER A 300 -12.74 -14.39 -4.61
CA SER A 300 -14.10 -13.92 -4.29
C SER A 300 -14.82 -13.31 -5.48
N VAL A 301 -16.14 -13.50 -5.53
CA VAL A 301 -17.04 -12.88 -6.52
C VAL A 301 -18.19 -12.20 -5.80
N VAL A 302 -18.26 -10.88 -5.91
CA VAL A 302 -19.31 -10.07 -5.28
C VAL A 302 -20.52 -9.98 -6.21
N LEU A 303 -21.70 -10.21 -5.63
CA LEU A 303 -22.97 -10.32 -6.32
C LEU A 303 -23.98 -9.31 -5.77
N PHE A 304 -24.76 -8.72 -6.66
CA PHE A 304 -25.87 -7.85 -6.31
C PHE A 304 -27.19 -8.41 -6.84
N ARG A 305 -28.24 -8.31 -6.02
CA ARG A 305 -29.60 -8.63 -6.42
C ARG A 305 -30.48 -7.40 -6.27
N HIS A 306 -31.22 -7.09 -7.33
CA HIS A 306 -32.13 -5.96 -7.29
C HIS A 306 -33.34 -6.29 -6.38
N PRO A 307 -33.76 -5.40 -5.46
CA PRO A 307 -34.89 -5.65 -4.56
C PRO A 307 -36.20 -6.05 -5.27
N TRP A 308 -36.48 -5.46 -6.44
CA TRP A 308 -37.65 -5.77 -7.26
C TRP A 308 -37.55 -7.07 -8.08
N SER A 309 -36.39 -7.74 -8.11
CA SER A 309 -36.22 -9.02 -8.82
C SER A 309 -36.39 -10.25 -7.94
N ARG A 310 -37.02 -10.11 -6.76
CA ARG A 310 -37.28 -11.20 -5.80
C ARG A 310 -38.00 -12.40 -6.44
N GLU A 311 -38.84 -12.17 -7.45
CA GLU A 311 -39.59 -13.22 -8.16
C GLU A 311 -38.80 -13.95 -9.27
N ARG A 312 -37.69 -13.39 -9.75
CA ARG A 312 -36.91 -13.95 -10.88
C ARG A 312 -35.53 -14.49 -10.50
N CYS A 313 -35.15 -14.36 -9.23
CA CYS A 313 -33.87 -14.83 -8.67
C CYS A 313 -32.61 -14.41 -9.47
N ALA A 314 -32.67 -13.32 -10.23
CA ALA A 314 -31.55 -12.86 -11.06
C ALA A 314 -30.49 -12.14 -10.20
N VAL A 315 -29.21 -12.45 -10.46
CA VAL A 315 -28.06 -11.79 -9.83
C VAL A 315 -27.21 -11.09 -10.88
N LYS A 316 -26.59 -9.98 -10.48
CA LYS A 316 -25.61 -9.24 -11.27
C LYS A 316 -24.24 -9.40 -10.61
N ILE A 317 -23.22 -9.69 -11.42
CA ILE A 317 -21.84 -9.64 -10.94
C ILE A 317 -21.45 -8.18 -10.70
N VAL A 318 -21.02 -7.88 -9.48
CA VAL A 318 -20.47 -6.58 -9.11
C VAL A 318 -18.97 -6.58 -9.36
N ALA A 319 -18.27 -7.61 -8.88
CA ALA A 319 -16.82 -7.69 -9.03
C ALA A 319 -16.31 -9.14 -8.92
N TYR A 320 -15.44 -9.53 -9.86
CA TYR A 320 -14.47 -10.61 -9.71
C TYR A 320 -13.23 -10.01 -9.03
N LYS A 321 -12.90 -10.46 -7.82
CA LYS A 321 -11.77 -9.94 -7.05
C LYS A 321 -10.46 -10.61 -7.49
N LEU A 322 -9.35 -9.86 -7.48
CA LEU A 322 -8.02 -10.40 -7.75
C LEU A 322 -7.64 -11.40 -6.65
N TYR A 323 -7.30 -12.64 -7.00
CA TYR A 323 -6.97 -13.66 -6.00
C TYR A 323 -5.55 -14.23 -6.14
N LYS A 324 -4.92 -14.07 -7.31
CA LYS A 324 -3.57 -14.58 -7.55
C LYS A 324 -2.83 -13.73 -8.57
N VAL A 325 -1.54 -13.55 -8.36
CA VAL A 325 -0.60 -12.92 -9.31
C VAL A 325 0.60 -13.82 -9.46
N VAL A 326 1.05 -14.05 -10.69
CA VAL A 326 2.24 -14.83 -11.00
C VAL A 326 3.13 -13.99 -11.91
N ASP A 327 4.38 -13.75 -11.53
CA ASP A 327 5.34 -13.04 -12.39
C ASP A 327 5.98 -13.95 -13.45
N ALA A 328 6.84 -13.39 -14.29
CA ALA A 328 7.50 -14.13 -15.36
C ALA A 328 8.48 -15.22 -14.87
N GLN A 329 8.93 -15.12 -13.62
CA GLN A 329 9.84 -16.07 -12.96
C GLN A 329 9.07 -17.15 -12.19
N GLY A 330 7.74 -17.06 -12.13
CA GLY A 330 6.87 -17.99 -11.40
C GLY A 330 6.65 -17.62 -9.93
N ASN A 331 7.18 -16.48 -9.47
CA ASN A 331 6.91 -15.99 -8.13
C ASN A 331 5.43 -15.62 -8.02
N THR A 332 4.82 -16.02 -6.91
CA THR A 332 3.38 -16.00 -6.75
C THR A 332 2.97 -15.17 -5.54
N LEU A 333 1.90 -14.38 -5.72
CA LEU A 333 1.13 -13.74 -4.67
C LEU A 333 -0.27 -14.37 -4.66
N GLU A 334 -0.74 -14.80 -3.51
CA GLU A 334 -2.08 -15.32 -3.29
C GLU A 334 -2.84 -14.44 -2.29
N ILE A 335 -4.13 -14.21 -2.58
CA ILE A 335 -5.00 -13.33 -1.81
C ILE A 335 -6.23 -14.10 -1.36
N SER A 336 -6.45 -14.13 -0.05
CA SER A 336 -7.68 -14.63 0.57
C SER A 336 -8.60 -13.49 0.97
N TYR A 337 -9.90 -13.77 1.10
CA TYR A 337 -10.93 -12.78 1.36
C TYR A 337 -11.83 -13.18 2.52
N ASN A 338 -12.21 -12.19 3.33
CA ASN A 338 -13.33 -12.26 4.25
C ASN A 338 -14.60 -11.96 3.45
N GLU A 339 -15.37 -13.00 3.12
CA GLU A 339 -16.67 -12.85 2.48
C GLU A 339 -17.76 -12.65 3.52
N MET A 340 -18.66 -11.69 3.27
CA MET A 340 -19.83 -11.43 4.10
C MET A 340 -21.08 -11.89 3.35
N PRO A 341 -21.44 -13.18 3.47
CA PRO A 341 -22.62 -13.72 2.83
C PRO A 341 -23.90 -13.24 3.52
N ASN A 342 -24.95 -13.02 2.74
CA ASN A 342 -26.30 -12.82 3.28
C ASN A 342 -27.25 -13.91 2.79
N SER A 343 -28.24 -14.23 3.61
CA SER A 343 -29.36 -15.09 3.26
C SER A 343 -30.04 -14.61 1.97
N ASP A 344 -30.22 -15.53 1.02
CA ASP A 344 -30.92 -15.26 -0.23
C ASP A 344 -32.36 -15.81 -0.14
N PRO A 345 -33.40 -14.98 -0.31
CA PRO A 345 -34.80 -15.44 -0.34
C PRO A 345 -35.11 -16.46 -1.46
N CYS A 346 -34.19 -16.66 -2.42
CA CYS A 346 -34.33 -17.72 -3.44
C CYS A 346 -33.69 -19.07 -3.06
N GLY A 347 -33.20 -19.23 -1.84
CA GLY A 347 -33.03 -20.54 -1.20
C GLY A 347 -31.98 -21.48 -1.79
N GLN A 348 -30.96 -21.01 -2.52
CA GLN A 348 -29.93 -21.90 -3.09
C GLN A 348 -28.47 -21.47 -2.86
N GLU A 349 -28.15 -20.20 -2.63
CA GLU A 349 -26.77 -19.79 -2.35
C GLU A 349 -26.72 -18.61 -1.37
N GLN A 350 -25.72 -18.62 -0.49
CA GLN A 350 -25.32 -17.44 0.26
C GLN A 350 -24.74 -16.41 -0.73
N LEU A 351 -25.41 -15.27 -0.90
CA LEU A 351 -24.93 -14.22 -1.80
C LEU A 351 -23.84 -13.42 -1.11
N VAL A 352 -22.62 -13.50 -1.64
CA VAL A 352 -21.50 -12.66 -1.21
C VAL A 352 -21.77 -11.23 -1.67
N ARG A 353 -22.25 -10.38 -0.75
CA ARG A 353 -22.55 -8.97 -1.03
C ARG A 353 -21.38 -8.05 -0.77
N GLU A 354 -20.54 -8.43 0.18
CA GLU A 354 -19.30 -7.74 0.50
C GLU A 354 -18.17 -8.76 0.62
N SER A 355 -16.98 -8.32 0.26
CA SER A 355 -15.78 -9.13 0.33
C SER A 355 -14.57 -8.21 0.47
N TYR A 356 -13.77 -8.46 1.49
CA TYR A 356 -12.60 -7.67 1.87
C TYR A 356 -11.37 -8.55 1.88
N PRO A 357 -10.20 -8.08 1.41
CA PRO A 357 -8.96 -8.82 1.58
C PRO A 357 -8.79 -9.24 3.05
N HIS A 358 -8.43 -10.50 3.28
CA HIS A 358 -8.14 -11.05 4.60
C HIS A 358 -6.64 -11.22 4.77
N GLN A 359 -5.98 -11.88 3.82
CA GLN A 359 -4.56 -12.15 3.89
C GLN A 359 -3.94 -12.20 2.48
N LEU A 360 -2.75 -11.62 2.34
CA LEU A 360 -1.86 -11.79 1.19
C LEU A 360 -0.70 -12.67 1.65
N ARG A 361 -0.37 -13.66 0.84
CA ARG A 361 0.81 -14.53 1.01
C ARG A 361 1.63 -14.47 -0.27
N TYR A 362 2.89 -14.09 -0.19
CA TYR A 362 3.76 -13.99 -1.38
C TYR A 362 5.16 -14.47 -1.08
N THR A 363 6.01 -14.47 -2.12
CA THR A 363 7.36 -15.08 -2.22
C THR A 363 7.39 -16.58 -2.50
N THR A 364 6.24 -17.21 -2.76
CA THR A 364 6.24 -18.62 -3.20
C THR A 364 6.65 -18.72 -4.65
N ASN A 365 7.30 -19.82 -5.03
CA ASN A 365 7.54 -20.18 -6.43
C ASN A 365 7.21 -21.67 -6.66
N PRO A 366 5.92 -21.99 -6.88
CA PRO A 366 5.49 -23.36 -7.10
C PRO A 366 6.19 -24.07 -8.27
N ALA A 367 6.62 -23.31 -9.29
CA ALA A 367 7.35 -23.87 -10.44
C ALA A 367 8.77 -24.35 -10.05
N ALA A 368 9.35 -23.75 -9.00
CA ALA A 368 10.61 -24.17 -8.39
C ALA A 368 10.40 -25.13 -7.19
N ASN A 369 9.19 -25.67 -6.99
CA ASN A 369 8.81 -26.49 -5.84
C ASN A 369 8.97 -25.76 -4.49
N ASP A 370 8.87 -24.43 -4.51
CA ASP A 370 8.82 -23.59 -3.31
C ASP A 370 7.37 -23.15 -3.05
N HIS A 371 6.81 -23.64 -1.95
CA HIS A 371 5.44 -23.37 -1.51
C HIS A 371 5.39 -22.55 -0.22
N HIS A 372 6.54 -22.10 0.28
CA HIS A 372 6.60 -21.35 1.53
C HIS A 372 6.49 -19.85 1.28
N ALA A 373 5.40 -19.25 1.76
CA ALA A 373 5.27 -17.80 1.71
C ALA A 373 6.00 -17.21 2.91
N GLU A 374 7.09 -16.49 2.65
CA GLU A 374 7.87 -15.84 3.69
C GLU A 374 7.18 -14.57 4.18
N TYR A 375 6.47 -13.85 3.31
CA TYR A 375 5.77 -12.64 3.70
C TYR A 375 4.26 -12.80 3.73
N VAL A 376 3.67 -12.29 4.81
CA VAL A 376 2.24 -12.32 5.05
C VAL A 376 1.74 -10.92 5.41
N VAL A 377 0.68 -10.48 4.74
CA VAL A 377 -0.04 -9.23 5.05
C VAL A 377 -1.45 -9.58 5.47
N GLU A 378 -1.86 -9.19 6.68
CA GLU A 378 -3.16 -9.51 7.26
C GLU A 378 -3.98 -8.25 7.48
N PHE A 379 -5.26 -8.32 7.12
CA PHE A 379 -6.20 -7.21 7.18
C PHE A 379 -7.18 -7.45 8.33
N GLU A 380 -7.10 -6.63 9.36
CA GLU A 380 -8.02 -6.66 10.49
C GLU A 380 -9.18 -5.71 10.23
N LEU A 381 -10.40 -6.24 10.24
CA LEU A 381 -11.63 -5.48 10.07
C LEU A 381 -12.31 -5.21 11.41
N GLU A 382 -13.08 -4.12 11.48
CA GLU A 382 -14.01 -3.87 12.57
C GLU A 382 -15.39 -3.50 12.02
N ALA A 383 -16.44 -3.87 12.75
CA ALA A 383 -17.81 -3.51 12.40
C ALA A 383 -18.03 -2.01 12.64
N LYS A 384 -18.73 -1.35 11.71
CA LYS A 384 -19.17 0.04 11.88
C LYS A 384 -20.28 0.10 12.95
N GLY A 385 -20.34 1.19 13.72
CA GLY A 385 -21.32 1.38 14.79
C GLY A 385 -22.77 1.38 14.30
N TYR A 386 -23.02 1.76 13.05
CA TYR A 386 -24.36 1.69 12.43
C TYR A 386 -24.65 0.37 11.70
N SER A 387 -23.77 -0.63 11.74
CA SER A 387 -23.96 -1.92 11.06
C SER A 387 -25.13 -2.75 11.63
N ALA A 388 -25.41 -2.64 12.93
CA ALA A 388 -26.49 -3.37 13.60
C ALA A 388 -27.91 -2.83 13.34
N ALA A 389 -28.02 -1.66 12.68
CA ALA A 389 -29.26 -0.90 12.60
C ALA A 389 -30.06 -1.09 11.30
N HIS A 390 -29.64 -1.95 10.36
CA HIS A 390 -30.30 -2.04 9.04
C HIS A 390 -30.58 -3.44 8.49
N GLU A 391 -31.82 -3.61 8.01
CA GLU A 391 -32.33 -4.71 7.16
C GLU A 391 -32.33 -4.33 5.65
N ASP A 392 -31.61 -3.29 5.21
CA ASP A 392 -31.87 -2.70 3.88
C ASP A 392 -31.20 -3.40 2.68
N ALA A 393 -31.93 -3.37 1.57
CA ALA A 393 -31.68 -4.12 0.36
C ALA A 393 -30.71 -3.45 -0.64
N HIS A 394 -29.94 -2.45 -0.22
CA HIS A 394 -29.21 -1.53 -1.12
C HIS A 394 -27.68 -1.58 -1.08
N GLY A 395 -27.06 -2.51 -0.34
CA GLY A 395 -25.62 -2.79 -0.45
C GLY A 395 -24.73 -1.92 0.45
N ASP A 396 -25.19 -1.62 1.66
CA ASP A 396 -24.41 -0.91 2.67
C ASP A 396 -23.20 -1.75 3.14
N ILE A 397 -22.07 -1.09 3.36
CA ILE A 397 -20.83 -1.71 3.83
C ILE A 397 -20.79 -1.70 5.36
N HIS A 398 -20.77 -2.90 5.94
CA HIS A 398 -20.90 -3.10 7.39
C HIS A 398 -19.57 -3.03 8.15
N TYR A 399 -18.44 -3.20 7.46
CA TYR A 399 -17.12 -3.28 8.06
C TYR A 399 -16.20 -2.18 7.53
N ARG A 400 -15.19 -1.83 8.32
CA ARG A 400 -14.08 -0.97 7.91
C ARG A 400 -12.74 -1.60 8.29
N LEU A 401 -11.70 -1.25 7.56
CA LEU A 401 -10.33 -1.64 7.83
C LEU A 401 -9.85 -0.96 9.10
N ARG A 402 -9.43 -1.73 10.10
CA ARG A 402 -8.88 -1.25 11.36
C ARG A 402 -7.36 -1.25 11.33
N ARG A 403 -6.76 -2.37 10.94
CA ARG A 403 -5.30 -2.56 10.90
C ARG A 403 -4.85 -3.38 9.70
N ILE A 404 -3.61 -3.15 9.29
CA ILE A 404 -2.86 -4.07 8.44
C ILE A 404 -1.62 -4.52 9.20
N HIS A 405 -1.43 -5.82 9.35
CA HIS A 405 -0.23 -6.43 9.92
C HIS A 405 0.63 -7.01 8.81
N ILE A 406 1.92 -6.70 8.84
CA ILE A 406 2.91 -7.21 7.91
C ILE A 406 3.89 -8.05 8.74
N GLY A 407 4.12 -9.30 8.37
CA GLY A 407 5.01 -10.21 9.07
C GLY A 407 5.82 -11.11 8.14
N TYR A 408 6.88 -11.67 8.71
CA TYR A 408 7.78 -12.65 8.11
C TYR A 408 7.58 -14.02 8.78
N ASP A 409 7.28 -15.05 7.98
CA ASP A 409 7.21 -16.44 8.38
C ASP A 409 8.53 -17.14 7.96
N PRO A 410 9.44 -17.47 8.89
CA PRO A 410 10.70 -18.12 8.54
C PRO A 410 10.51 -19.56 8.07
N LEU A 411 11.28 -19.98 7.06
CA LEU A 411 11.25 -21.32 6.47
C LEU A 411 11.56 -22.44 7.50
N GLU A 412 12.42 -22.17 8.49
CA GLU A 412 12.92 -23.16 9.45
C GLU A 412 11.90 -23.57 10.54
N GLY A 413 10.67 -23.05 10.47
CA GLY A 413 9.65 -23.33 11.47
C GLY A 413 9.92 -22.53 12.74
N GLY A 414 9.36 -21.33 12.80
CA GLY A 414 9.40 -20.43 13.96
C GLY A 414 8.13 -19.60 14.05
N PRO A 415 7.92 -18.87 15.16
CA PRO A 415 6.80 -17.94 15.24
C PRO A 415 6.97 -16.82 14.21
N ARG A 416 5.84 -16.34 13.66
CA ARG A 416 5.83 -15.17 12.77
C ARG A 416 6.54 -13.99 13.43
N GLN A 417 7.46 -13.39 12.69
CA GLN A 417 8.15 -12.17 13.10
C GLN A 417 7.36 -10.95 12.59
N PRO A 418 6.86 -10.08 13.46
CA PRO A 418 6.15 -8.87 13.02
C PRO A 418 7.14 -7.88 12.42
N ILE A 419 6.84 -7.39 11.22
CA ILE A 419 7.61 -6.33 10.56
C ILE A 419 6.99 -4.99 10.92
N ARG A 420 5.72 -4.79 10.57
CA ARG A 420 5.02 -3.51 10.77
C ARG A 420 3.53 -3.70 11.01
N THR A 421 2.94 -2.74 11.71
CA THR A 421 1.50 -2.60 11.82
C THR A 421 1.09 -1.21 11.34
N LEU A 422 0.14 -1.15 10.40
CA LEU A 422 -0.54 0.07 9.99
C LEU A 422 -1.88 0.16 10.70
N ARG A 423 -2.15 1.29 11.36
CA ARG A 423 -3.39 1.55 12.08
C ARG A 423 -4.17 2.68 11.43
N PHE A 424 -5.44 2.42 11.15
CA PHE A 424 -6.35 3.38 10.54
C PHE A 424 -7.26 3.96 11.64
N ALA A 425 -7.27 5.29 11.76
CA ALA A 425 -8.10 6.01 12.70
C ALA A 425 -9.28 6.66 11.96
N TYR A 426 -10.48 6.59 12.55
CA TYR A 426 -11.69 7.11 11.91
C TYR A 426 -12.46 8.05 12.83
N HIS A 427 -13.12 9.02 12.22
CA HIS A 427 -14.31 9.65 12.76
C HIS A 427 -15.55 9.00 12.13
N GLU A 428 -16.53 8.63 12.93
CA GLU A 428 -17.76 7.98 12.46
C GLU A 428 -18.98 8.82 12.81
N SER A 429 -19.83 9.06 11.82
CA SER A 429 -21.17 9.61 12.04
C SER A 429 -22.19 8.49 11.97
N VAL A 430 -22.78 8.13 13.11
CA VAL A 430 -23.83 7.10 13.19
C VAL A 430 -25.14 7.60 12.57
N GLN A 431 -25.46 8.89 12.77
CA GLN A 431 -26.68 9.50 12.25
C GLN A 431 -26.67 9.60 10.72
N GLU A 432 -25.56 10.09 10.16
CA GLU A 432 -25.40 10.30 8.72
C GLU A 432 -24.78 9.08 8.02
N LYS A 433 -24.45 8.04 8.78
CA LYS A 433 -23.97 6.72 8.33
C LYS A 433 -22.75 6.80 7.41
N TYR A 434 -21.68 7.42 7.89
CA TYR A 434 -20.41 7.47 7.16
C TYR A 434 -19.21 7.41 8.10
N THR A 435 -18.05 7.05 7.53
CA THR A 435 -16.76 7.08 8.22
C THR A 435 -15.77 7.95 7.45
N LEU A 436 -14.99 8.76 8.17
CA LEU A 436 -13.88 9.55 7.63
C LEU A 436 -12.58 8.99 8.18
N LEU A 437 -11.63 8.65 7.31
CA LEU A 437 -10.29 8.28 7.74
C LEU A 437 -9.57 9.54 8.23
N THR A 438 -9.29 9.64 9.52
CA THR A 438 -8.68 10.83 10.16
C THR A 438 -7.19 10.67 10.42
N GLY A 439 -6.67 9.45 10.42
CA GLY A 439 -5.24 9.24 10.52
C GLY A 439 -4.77 7.85 10.12
N LEU A 440 -3.49 7.76 9.80
CA LEU A 440 -2.77 6.52 9.54
C LEU A 440 -1.45 6.55 10.32
N THR A 441 -1.24 5.56 11.18
CA THR A 441 -0.02 5.42 11.98
C THR A 441 0.69 4.12 11.60
N VAL A 442 2.01 4.14 11.54
CA VAL A 442 2.84 2.96 11.26
C VAL A 442 3.71 2.69 12.49
N SER A 443 3.69 1.46 13.00
CA SER A 443 4.54 1.03 14.11
C SER A 443 5.39 -0.19 13.76
N SER A 444 6.57 -0.28 14.37
CA SER A 444 7.44 -1.48 14.30
C SER A 444 7.05 -2.42 15.43
N GLY A 445 6.42 -3.56 15.10
CA GLY A 445 6.06 -4.58 16.08
C GLY A 445 4.61 -5.09 16.00
N PRO A 446 4.28 -6.13 16.78
CA PRO A 446 2.94 -6.68 16.83
C PRO A 446 2.07 -5.77 17.70
N ALA A 447 0.99 -5.23 17.13
CA ALA A 447 0.01 -4.39 17.83
C ALA A 447 0.50 -3.00 18.32
N ASP A 448 -0.37 -2.31 19.07
CA ASP A 448 -0.26 -0.91 19.56
C ASP A 448 0.90 -0.69 20.57
N GLU A 449 1.79 -1.68 20.77
CA GLU A 449 2.84 -1.68 21.79
C GLU A 449 4.24 -1.30 21.23
N GLY A 450 4.38 -1.23 19.91
CA GLY A 450 5.62 -0.83 19.25
C GLY A 450 5.77 0.69 19.09
N PRO A 451 7.01 1.23 19.02
CA PRO A 451 7.23 2.63 18.69
C PRO A 451 6.62 2.96 17.33
N ALA A 452 5.93 4.10 17.27
CA ALA A 452 5.17 4.55 16.11
C ALA A 452 5.86 5.73 15.42
N LEU A 453 5.87 5.72 14.10
CA LEU A 453 6.20 6.90 13.30
C LEU A 453 5.16 8.00 13.55
N PRO A 454 5.55 9.29 13.49
CA PRO A 454 4.60 10.37 13.31
C PRO A 454 3.58 10.02 12.22
N GLY A 455 2.30 10.01 12.61
CA GLY A 455 1.23 9.53 11.74
C GLY A 455 0.78 10.57 10.72
N LEU A 456 0.24 10.09 9.60
CA LEU A 456 -0.54 10.92 8.70
C LEU A 456 -1.81 11.38 9.42
N ALA A 457 -2.13 12.66 9.28
CA ALA A 457 -3.39 13.23 9.75
C ALA A 457 -4.20 13.78 8.56
N PHE A 458 -5.48 13.41 8.51
CA PHE A 458 -6.42 13.79 7.47
C PHE A 458 -7.54 14.63 8.09
N VAL A 459 -7.66 15.88 7.66
CA VAL A 459 -8.67 16.82 8.16
C VAL A 459 -9.62 17.19 7.05
N TYR A 460 -10.91 17.23 7.37
CA TYR A 460 -11.98 17.44 6.41
C TYR A 460 -12.71 18.76 6.66
N GLY A 461 -13.32 19.29 5.62
CA GLY A 461 -14.23 20.43 5.70
C GLY A 461 -15.53 20.13 4.96
N SER A 462 -16.65 20.42 5.61
CA SER A 462 -17.99 20.18 5.05
C SER A 462 -18.32 21.17 3.93
N ARG A 463 -18.94 20.65 2.87
CA ARG A 463 -19.37 21.41 1.69
C ARG A 463 -20.70 20.87 1.18
N ASP A 464 -21.49 21.74 0.57
CA ASP A 464 -22.71 21.34 -0.11
C ASP A 464 -22.41 20.69 -1.46
N ILE A 465 -22.94 19.50 -1.68
CA ILE A 465 -23.06 18.90 -3.01
C ILE A 465 -24.53 18.87 -3.40
N GLY A 466 -24.83 19.02 -4.68
CA GLY A 466 -26.20 19.02 -5.17
C GLY A 466 -26.57 17.71 -5.84
N ALA A 467 -27.87 17.47 -5.97
CA ALA A 467 -28.40 16.48 -6.90
C ALA A 467 -29.68 16.99 -7.55
N ILE A 468 -29.84 16.71 -8.86
CA ILE A 468 -30.99 17.17 -9.64
C ILE A 468 -32.27 16.67 -9.00
N GLY A 469 -33.14 17.60 -8.59
CA GLY A 469 -34.44 17.26 -7.97
C GLY A 469 -34.38 16.70 -6.55
N ALA A 470 -33.20 16.60 -5.93
CA ALA A 470 -33.00 16.03 -4.59
C ALA A 470 -32.42 17.02 -3.56
N GLY A 471 -32.20 18.29 -3.94
CA GLY A 471 -31.68 19.32 -3.05
C GLY A 471 -30.16 19.28 -2.88
N THR A 472 -29.67 19.89 -1.80
CA THR A 472 -28.25 19.92 -1.43
C THR A 472 -27.99 19.04 -0.20
N PHE A 473 -26.81 18.42 -0.16
CA PHE A 473 -26.36 17.56 0.93
C PHE A 473 -24.98 18.01 1.39
N GLN A 474 -24.76 18.09 2.70
CA GLN A 474 -23.44 18.36 3.25
C GLN A 474 -22.59 17.09 3.17
N ARG A 475 -21.37 17.22 2.62
CA ARG A 475 -20.36 16.16 2.58
C ARG A 475 -19.01 16.71 2.98
N ASP A 476 -18.21 15.85 3.61
CA ASP A 476 -16.89 16.18 4.10
C ASP A 476 -15.84 15.90 3.03
N PHE A 477 -15.17 16.96 2.58
CA PHE A 477 -14.07 16.90 1.62
C PHE A 477 -12.73 16.96 2.35
N LEU A 478 -11.75 16.18 1.91
CA LEU A 478 -10.40 16.22 2.48
C LEU A 478 -9.83 17.62 2.22
N ALA A 479 -9.61 18.35 3.31
CA ALA A 479 -9.16 19.73 3.30
C ALA A 479 -7.66 19.83 3.60
N THR A 480 -7.10 18.90 4.36
CA THR A 480 -5.68 18.91 4.73
C THR A 480 -5.16 17.51 4.93
N VAL A 481 -3.93 17.28 4.48
CA VAL A 481 -3.11 16.13 4.86
C VAL A 481 -1.82 16.64 5.51
N SER A 482 -1.49 16.13 6.68
CA SER A 482 -0.21 16.42 7.36
C SER A 482 0.57 15.12 7.53
N ASN A 483 1.88 15.16 7.32
CA ASN A 483 2.71 13.97 7.35
C ASN A 483 3.28 13.62 8.74
N GLY A 484 3.00 14.44 9.75
CA GLY A 484 3.53 14.27 11.11
C GLY A 484 4.96 14.79 11.30
N TYR A 485 5.68 15.13 10.23
CA TYR A 485 7.05 15.64 10.20
C TYR A 485 7.11 17.13 9.80
N GLY A 486 6.06 17.90 10.14
CA GLY A 486 5.95 19.33 9.78
C GLY A 486 5.42 19.60 8.37
N GLY A 487 5.48 18.61 7.47
CA GLY A 487 4.94 18.72 6.12
C GLY A 487 3.40 18.73 6.08
N LYS A 488 2.83 19.61 5.23
CA LYS A 488 1.38 19.79 5.09
C LYS A 488 0.97 20.16 3.66
N VAL A 489 -0.11 19.52 3.17
CA VAL A 489 -0.87 19.96 2.00
C VAL A 489 -2.28 20.38 2.42
N GLN A 490 -2.79 21.45 1.82
CA GLN A 490 -4.14 21.95 2.07
C GLN A 490 -4.86 22.26 0.76
N PHE A 491 -6.10 21.78 0.65
CA PHE A 491 -6.99 21.99 -0.47
C PHE A 491 -8.11 22.96 -0.07
N THR A 492 -8.31 24.01 -0.87
CA THR A 492 -9.44 24.92 -0.72
C THR A 492 -10.40 24.72 -1.87
N TYR A 493 -11.66 24.42 -1.54
CA TYR A 493 -12.70 24.18 -2.54
C TYR A 493 -13.53 25.43 -2.80
N ALA A 494 -13.85 25.65 -4.08
CA ALA A 494 -14.88 26.56 -4.53
C ALA A 494 -16.06 25.75 -5.05
N THR A 495 -17.26 26.25 -4.81
CA THR A 495 -18.51 25.66 -5.27
C THR A 495 -18.84 26.22 -6.65
N GLU A 496 -19.02 25.34 -7.63
CA GLU A 496 -19.55 25.72 -8.92
C GLU A 496 -21.06 25.46 -8.95
N ALA A 497 -21.83 26.52 -9.17
CA ALA A 497 -23.26 26.41 -9.44
C ALA A 497 -23.47 26.34 -10.96
N TRP A 498 -24.13 25.27 -11.44
CA TRP A 498 -24.56 25.20 -12.83
C TRP A 498 -26.01 25.68 -12.92
N ASP A 499 -26.33 26.42 -13.98
CA ASP A 499 -27.66 26.98 -14.20
C ASP A 499 -28.70 25.83 -14.17
N HIS A 500 -29.48 25.79 -13.08
CA HIS A 500 -30.46 24.75 -12.74
C HIS A 500 -29.95 23.30 -12.48
N GLN A 501 -28.67 23.08 -12.10
CA GLN A 501 -28.00 21.76 -12.00
C GLN A 501 -27.01 21.69 -10.80
N PRO A 502 -26.57 20.48 -10.34
CA PRO A 502 -26.05 20.23 -8.98
C PRO A 502 -24.74 20.95 -8.62
N LEU A 503 -24.56 21.25 -7.32
CA LEU A 503 -23.35 21.83 -6.77
C LEU A 503 -22.20 20.82 -6.82
N PHE A 504 -21.08 21.21 -7.45
CA PHE A 504 -19.83 20.46 -7.46
C PHE A 504 -18.74 21.25 -6.75
N GLN A 505 -17.91 20.55 -5.99
CA GLN A 505 -16.76 21.14 -5.30
C GLN A 505 -15.49 20.92 -6.11
N MET A 506 -14.79 22.02 -6.41
CA MET A 506 -13.55 22.02 -7.18
C MET A 506 -12.44 22.67 -6.36
N VAL A 507 -11.21 22.18 -6.49
CA VAL A 507 -10.05 22.80 -5.86
C VAL A 507 -9.77 24.13 -6.53
N SER A 508 -9.96 25.23 -5.80
CA SER A 508 -9.59 26.59 -6.24
C SER A 508 -8.17 26.96 -5.85
N ARG A 509 -7.65 26.33 -4.78
CA ARG A 509 -6.30 26.56 -4.28
C ARG A 509 -5.73 25.29 -3.66
N ARG A 510 -4.46 25.01 -3.93
CA ARG A 510 -3.65 24.02 -3.21
C ARG A 510 -2.46 24.74 -2.59
N THR A 511 -2.19 24.54 -1.31
CA THR A 511 -0.95 24.99 -0.68
C THR A 511 -0.17 23.79 -0.17
N MET A 512 1.14 23.81 -0.32
CA MET A 512 2.04 22.76 0.16
C MET A 512 3.19 23.40 0.90
N VAL A 513 3.60 22.75 2.00
CA VAL A 513 4.82 23.04 2.74
C VAL A 513 5.48 21.70 3.01
N ASP A 514 6.66 21.48 2.46
CA ASP A 514 7.53 20.35 2.77
C ASP A 514 8.77 20.87 3.51
N GLU A 515 8.99 20.42 4.75
CA GLU A 515 10.14 20.84 5.57
C GLU A 515 11.44 20.12 5.18
N VAL A 516 11.37 19.05 4.37
CA VAL A 516 12.54 18.24 3.95
C VAL A 516 12.99 18.53 2.50
N GLY A 517 12.13 19.13 1.66
CA GLY A 517 12.28 19.06 0.20
C GLY A 517 12.21 20.38 -0.60
N ASP A 518 12.34 21.56 -0.01
CA ASP A 518 12.29 22.87 -0.70
C ASP A 518 10.98 23.19 -1.46
N LEU A 519 9.95 22.33 -1.38
CA LEU A 519 8.66 22.54 -2.04
C LEU A 519 7.67 23.21 -1.10
N SER A 520 7.71 24.54 -1.10
CA SER A 520 6.64 25.37 -0.52
C SER A 520 5.99 26.24 -1.60
N GLY A 521 4.67 26.27 -1.65
CA GLY A 521 4.00 26.98 -2.73
C GLY A 521 2.48 26.97 -2.69
N GLU A 522 1.89 27.95 -3.37
CA GLU A 522 0.46 28.06 -3.59
C GLU A 522 0.18 27.91 -5.08
N TRP A 523 -0.72 26.99 -5.44
CA TRP A 523 -1.28 26.86 -6.77
C TRP A 523 -2.72 27.40 -6.76
N ARG A 524 -3.10 28.12 -7.80
CA ARG A 524 -4.46 28.65 -8.00
C ARG A 524 -5.07 28.10 -9.26
N TYR A 525 -6.35 27.77 -9.21
CA TYR A 525 -7.06 27.15 -10.33
C TYR A 525 -8.30 27.96 -10.68
N HIS A 526 -8.42 28.31 -11.95
CA HIS A 526 -9.57 29.02 -12.51
C HIS A 526 -10.22 28.14 -13.58
N TYR A 527 -11.48 27.81 -13.34
CA TYR A 527 -12.27 26.94 -14.21
C TYR A 527 -13.20 27.81 -15.05
N GLN A 528 -13.23 27.56 -16.35
CA GLN A 528 -14.20 28.19 -17.24
C GLN A 528 -15.17 27.14 -17.77
N GLN A 529 -16.44 27.31 -17.43
CA GLN A 529 -17.50 26.45 -17.93
C GLN A 529 -17.58 26.50 -19.46
N ARG A 530 -17.97 25.38 -20.04
CA ARG A 530 -18.45 25.36 -21.42
C ARG A 530 -19.93 25.70 -21.40
N ASN A 531 -20.35 26.66 -22.23
CA ASN A 531 -21.77 26.89 -22.50
C ASN A 531 -22.35 25.64 -23.19
N LEU A 532 -22.81 24.66 -22.40
CA LEU A 532 -23.52 23.50 -22.89
C LEU A 532 -24.95 23.95 -23.19
N LYS A 533 -25.24 24.23 -24.46
CA LYS A 533 -26.63 24.23 -24.92
C LYS A 533 -27.15 22.80 -24.80
N LEU A 534 -27.85 22.50 -23.71
CA LEU A 534 -28.68 21.30 -23.59
C LEU A 534 -29.62 21.28 -24.78
N ASN A 535 -29.32 20.45 -25.79
CA ASN A 535 -30.22 20.23 -26.91
C ASN A 535 -31.43 19.45 -26.37
N SER A 536 -32.46 20.17 -25.95
CA SER A 536 -33.78 19.61 -25.69
C SER A 536 -34.38 19.15 -27.02
N ARG A 537 -33.99 17.97 -27.52
CA ARG A 537 -34.70 17.34 -28.64
C ARG A 537 -36.05 16.86 -28.13
N CYS A 538 -37.07 17.67 -28.37
CA CYS A 538 -38.46 17.30 -28.18
C CYS A 538 -38.82 16.18 -29.17
N ARG A 539 -39.12 14.98 -28.66
CA ARG A 539 -39.35 13.77 -29.48
C ARG A 539 -40.71 13.79 -30.19
N PHE A 540 -41.71 14.44 -29.60
CA PHE A 540 -43.02 14.68 -30.20
C PHE A 540 -43.54 16.08 -29.83
N ARG A 541 -43.90 16.86 -30.86
CA ARG A 541 -44.41 18.23 -30.72
C ARG A 541 -45.86 18.26 -31.20
N HIS A 542 -46.77 18.65 -30.32
CA HIS A 542 -48.19 18.79 -30.63
C HIS A 542 -48.45 20.05 -31.46
N PRO A 543 -49.54 20.09 -32.24
CA PRO A 543 -49.91 21.23 -33.07
C PRO A 543 -50.19 22.53 -32.28
N ASP A 544 -50.48 22.42 -30.99
CA ASP A 544 -50.69 23.54 -30.05
C ASP A 544 -49.36 24.07 -29.43
N GLY A 545 -48.23 23.49 -29.83
CA GLY A 545 -46.90 23.85 -29.33
C GLY A 545 -46.46 23.07 -28.08
N HIS A 546 -47.30 22.20 -27.53
CA HIS A 546 -46.95 21.38 -26.37
C HIS A 546 -45.99 20.24 -26.75
N CYS A 547 -44.98 19.97 -25.92
CA CYS A 547 -44.09 18.82 -26.10
C CYS A 547 -44.53 17.68 -25.19
N GLU A 548 -44.92 16.53 -25.75
CA GLU A 548 -45.27 15.33 -25.00
C GLU A 548 -44.21 14.25 -25.23
N GLY A 549 -43.90 13.47 -24.20
CA GLY A 549 -42.86 12.42 -24.27
C GLY A 549 -41.48 12.85 -23.78
N GLY A 550 -41.41 13.84 -22.89
CA GLY A 550 -40.30 13.99 -21.94
C GLY A 550 -40.46 13.03 -20.76
N TYR A 551 -40.52 11.71 -21.00
CA TYR A 551 -40.08 10.81 -19.94
C TYR A 551 -38.60 11.15 -19.74
N TRP A 552 -38.29 11.72 -18.58
CA TRP A 552 -36.94 11.73 -18.05
C TRP A 552 -36.49 10.28 -18.02
N HIS A 553 -35.87 9.81 -19.11
CA HIS A 553 -35.13 8.58 -19.07
C HIS A 553 -34.05 8.81 -18.02
N TRP A 554 -34.23 8.18 -16.86
CA TRP A 554 -33.25 7.98 -15.79
C TRP A 554 -32.01 7.18 -16.26
N GLY A 555 -31.61 7.32 -17.51
CA GLY A 555 -30.58 6.52 -18.16
C GLY A 555 -29.74 7.30 -19.17
N GLY A 556 -29.67 8.63 -19.07
CA GLY A 556 -28.92 9.45 -20.04
C GLY A 556 -28.14 10.66 -19.51
N PHE A 557 -28.16 10.95 -18.21
CA PHE A 557 -27.59 12.21 -17.66
C PHE A 557 -26.64 12.01 -16.47
N GLU A 558 -25.89 10.90 -16.44
CA GLU A 558 -24.89 10.62 -15.38
C GLU A 558 -23.48 11.18 -15.66
N ARG A 559 -23.27 11.95 -16.74
CA ARG A 559 -21.92 12.41 -17.11
C ARG A 559 -21.76 13.90 -16.85
N PHE A 560 -20.96 14.23 -15.82
CA PHE A 560 -20.28 15.51 -15.74
C PHE A 560 -19.43 15.68 -17.01
N PHE A 561 -19.68 16.73 -17.81
CA PHE A 561 -19.06 16.95 -19.11
C PHE A 561 -17.74 17.75 -19.07
N GLY A 562 -17.16 17.95 -17.88
CA GLY A 562 -15.89 18.67 -17.75
C GLY A 562 -15.99 20.17 -17.96
N PHE A 563 -14.83 20.84 -17.85
CA PHE A 563 -14.67 22.26 -18.16
C PHE A 563 -14.20 22.42 -19.61
N GLY A 564 -14.56 23.54 -20.25
CA GLY A 564 -14.02 23.85 -21.57
C GLY A 564 -12.55 24.30 -21.49
N ARG A 565 -12.17 24.88 -20.35
CA ARG A 565 -10.82 25.40 -20.09
C ARG A 565 -10.53 25.43 -18.59
N VAL A 566 -9.28 25.17 -18.24
CA VAL A 566 -8.72 25.41 -16.91
C VAL A 566 -7.41 26.16 -17.02
N GLU A 567 -7.22 27.15 -16.15
CA GLU A 567 -5.98 27.90 -15.99
C GLU A 567 -5.43 27.64 -14.59
N ALA A 568 -4.21 27.13 -14.52
CA ALA A 568 -3.51 26.84 -13.27
C ALA A 568 -2.30 27.77 -13.12
N GLN A 569 -2.22 28.47 -12.00
CA GLN A 569 -1.05 29.26 -11.62
C GLN A 569 -0.13 28.43 -10.72
N ASP A 570 1.16 28.40 -11.03
CA ASP A 570 2.17 27.80 -10.17
C ASP A 570 2.65 28.77 -9.07
N PRO A 571 3.44 28.30 -8.08
CA PRO A 571 3.97 29.15 -7.02
C PRO A 571 4.92 30.26 -7.50
N ALA A 572 5.55 30.08 -8.67
CA ALA A 572 6.39 31.09 -9.31
C ALA A 572 5.56 32.19 -10.01
N GLY A 573 4.23 32.03 -10.06
CA GLY A 573 3.28 32.97 -10.66
C GLY A 573 3.01 32.72 -12.14
N SER A 574 3.59 31.68 -12.74
CA SER A 574 3.39 31.33 -14.15
C SER A 574 2.03 30.64 -14.34
N TRP A 575 1.36 30.96 -15.44
CA TRP A 575 0.07 30.37 -15.79
C TRP A 575 0.22 29.30 -16.86
N VAL A 576 -0.33 28.12 -16.58
CA VAL A 576 -0.50 27.05 -17.57
C VAL A 576 -1.98 26.94 -17.90
N ARG A 577 -2.29 26.96 -19.21
CA ARG A 577 -3.65 26.84 -19.72
C ARG A 577 -3.87 25.49 -20.37
N HIS A 578 -4.98 24.85 -20.03
CA HIS A 578 -5.44 23.61 -20.62
C HIS A 578 -6.83 23.81 -21.21
N ASP A 579 -6.97 23.62 -22.52
CA ASP A 579 -8.25 23.66 -23.22
C ASP A 579 -8.72 22.23 -23.55
N PHE A 580 -9.91 21.86 -23.10
CA PHE A 580 -10.47 20.54 -23.33
C PHE A 580 -11.40 20.57 -24.55
N HIS A 581 -11.10 19.76 -25.57
CA HIS A 581 -11.88 19.70 -26.81
C HIS A 581 -12.82 18.48 -26.80
N ASN A 582 -14.02 18.63 -27.39
CA ASN A 582 -15.02 17.56 -27.39
C ASN A 582 -14.50 16.30 -28.11
N GLY A 583 -14.48 15.19 -27.37
CA GLY A 583 -14.34 13.84 -27.91
C GLY A 583 -12.89 13.38 -28.04
N LYS A 584 -12.29 13.00 -26.90
CA LYS A 584 -11.34 11.87 -26.72
C LYS A 584 -10.55 11.95 -25.41
N ASP A 585 -10.47 13.11 -24.78
CA ASP A 585 -9.60 13.31 -23.59
C ASP A 585 -10.30 12.99 -22.24
N GLU A 586 -11.41 12.25 -22.24
CA GLU A 586 -12.22 11.99 -21.03
C GLU A 586 -11.76 10.79 -20.16
N LEU A 587 -10.64 10.14 -20.50
CA LEU A 587 -10.18 8.90 -19.85
C LEU A 587 -8.71 8.88 -19.37
N ALA A 588 -8.07 10.04 -19.18
CA ALA A 588 -6.77 10.11 -18.51
C ALA A 588 -6.94 10.53 -17.04
#